data_AF-M3EAU8-F1
#
_entry.id   AF-M3EAU8-F1
#
_cell.length_a   1.000
_cell.length_b   1.000
_cell.length_c   1.000
_cell.angle_alpha   90.00
_cell.angle_beta   90.00
_cell.angle_gamma   90.00
#
_symmetry.space_group_name_H-M   'P 1'
#
loop_
_entity.id
_entity.type
_entity.pdbx_description
1 polymer ?
#
loop_
_entity_poly.entity_id
_entity_poly.type
_entity_poly.pdbx_seq_one_letter_code
_entity_poly.pdbx_strand_id
1 'polypeptide(L)' 'MAARAALLRAHFCDAVIDLARHLHADGVIERVLGRPLPVVVFDMARPGWEAHATRAANPPALIEDFTAWLRAAGEI' A
#
# COMPACT_ATOMS: atom_id res chain seq x y z
N MET A 1 27.52 6.98 -5.11
CA MET A 1 26.42 6.54 -6.00
C MET A 1 25.34 5.75 -5.28
N ALA A 2 25.68 4.79 -4.42
CA ALA A 2 24.70 3.95 -3.70
C ALA A 2 23.69 4.75 -2.84
N ALA A 3 24.15 5.78 -2.10
CA ALA A 3 23.29 6.60 -1.26
C ALA A 3 22.18 7.32 -2.05
N ARG A 4 22.51 7.92 -3.19
CA ARG A 4 21.52 8.58 -4.07
C ARG A 4 20.48 7.60 -4.58
N ALA A 5 20.90 6.39 -4.99
CA ALA A 5 19.99 5.36 -5.45
C ALA A 5 19.07 4.85 -4.33
N ALA A 6 19.56 4.76 -3.09
CA ALA A 6 18.74 4.41 -1.93
C ALA A 6 17.68 5.48 -1.65
N LEU A 7 18.04 6.77 -1.68
CA LEU A 7 17.10 7.87 -1.50
C LEU A 7 16.03 7.91 -2.59
N LEU A 8 16.40 7.68 -3.86
CA LEU A 8 15.42 7.59 -4.95
C LEU A 8 14.42 6.45 -4.74
N ARG A 9 14.89 5.29 -4.27
CA ARG A 9 14.00 4.16 -3.95
C ARG A 9 13.07 4.48 -2.80
N ALA A 10 13.57 5.09 -1.72
CA ALA A 10 12.73 5.51 -0.59
C ALA A 10 11.64 6.49 -1.06
N HIS A 11 12.03 7.52 -1.81
CA HIS A 11 11.08 8.49 -2.36
C HIS A 11 10.04 7.85 -3.28
N PHE A 12 10.45 6.88 -4.12
CA PHE A 12 9.50 6.14 -4.94
C PHE A 12 8.48 5.34 -4.10
N CYS A 13 8.93 4.71 -3.01
CA CYS A 13 8.04 3.99 -2.09
C CYS A 13 7.02 4.93 -1.45
N ASP A 14 7.47 6.08 -0.96
CA ASP A 14 6.61 7.10 -0.37
C ASP A 14 5.60 7.61 -1.40
N ALA A 15 6.04 7.89 -2.63
CA ALA A 15 5.16 8.37 -3.71
C ALA A 15 4.07 7.34 -4.09
N VAL A 16 4.37 6.04 -4.08
CA VAL A 16 3.39 4.97 -4.33
C VAL A 16 2.34 4.93 -3.22
N ILE A 17 2.76 5.01 -1.95
CA ILE A 17 1.87 5.04 -0.79
C ILE A 17 0.98 6.30 -0.85
N ASP A 18 1.58 7.46 -1.11
CA ASP A 18 0.86 8.73 -1.18
C ASP A 18 -0.13 8.77 -2.33
N LEU A 19 0.19 8.18 -3.48
CA LEU A 19 -0.75 8.06 -4.59
C LEU A 19 -2.00 7.28 -4.16
N ALA A 20 -1.83 6.11 -3.54
CA ALA A 20 -2.96 5.32 -3.05
C ALA A 20 -3.79 6.08 -2.02
N ARG A 21 -3.14 6.81 -1.10
CA ARG A 21 -3.82 7.65 -0.12
C ARG A 21 -4.65 8.75 -0.78
N HIS A 22 -4.13 9.41 -1.81
CA HIS A 22 -4.88 10.44 -2.56
C HIS A 22 -6.07 9.83 -3.31
N LEU A 23 -5.93 8.65 -3.92
CA LEU A 23 -7.04 7.97 -4.58
C LEU A 23 -8.21 7.66 -3.62
N HIS A 24 -7.91 7.37 -2.35
CA HIS A 24 -8.90 7.26 -1.29
C HIS A 24 -9.47 8.62 -0.88
N ALA A 25 -8.60 9.58 -0.56
CA ALA A 25 -8.99 10.90 -0.04
C ALA A 25 -9.86 11.69 -1.03
N ASP A 26 -9.57 11.58 -2.33
CA ASP A 26 -10.29 12.26 -3.40
C ASP A 26 -11.57 11.51 -3.82
N GLY A 27 -11.87 10.36 -3.20
CA GLY A 27 -13.02 9.51 -3.52
C GLY A 27 -12.94 8.88 -4.91
N VAL A 28 -11.77 8.87 -5.55
CA VAL A 28 -11.59 8.38 -6.93
C VAL A 28 -11.96 6.91 -7.03
N ILE A 29 -11.54 6.11 -6.05
CA ILE A 29 -11.78 4.66 -6.02
C ILE A 29 -13.28 4.38 -6.01
N GLU A 30 -14.02 4.98 -5.09
CA GLU A 30 -15.46 4.77 -4.97
C GLU A 30 -16.21 5.30 -6.20
N ARG A 31 -15.82 6.48 -6.71
CA ARG A 31 -16.43 7.07 -7.92
C ARG A 31 -16.26 6.18 -9.15
N VAL A 32 -15.10 5.54 -9.32
CA VAL A 32 -14.79 4.74 -10.52
C VAL A 32 -15.24 3.30 -10.38
N LEU A 33 -15.09 2.70 -9.19
CA LEU A 33 -15.35 1.27 -8.95
C LEU A 33 -16.72 1.01 -8.28
N GLY A 34 -17.44 2.06 -7.91
CA GLY A 34 -18.79 2.01 -7.34
C GLY A 34 -18.86 1.59 -5.87
N ARG A 35 -17.72 1.40 -5.19
CA ARG A 35 -17.63 1.07 -3.76
C ARG A 35 -16.22 1.38 -3.22
N PRO A 36 -16.05 1.57 -1.91
CA PRO A 36 -14.72 1.66 -1.31
C PRO A 36 -13.99 0.31 -1.43
N LEU A 37 -12.72 0.35 -1.85
CA LEU A 37 -11.87 -0.83 -2.05
C LEU A 37 -10.45 -0.52 -1.58
N PRO A 38 -9.76 -1.47 -0.90
CA PRO A 38 -8.35 -1.30 -0.57
C PRO A 38 -7.47 -1.36 -1.83
N VAL A 39 -6.31 -0.70 -1.75
CA VAL A 39 -5.21 -0.75 -2.70
C VAL A 39 -4.08 -1.58 -2.10
N VAL A 40 -3.88 -2.80 -2.58
CA VAL A 40 -2.76 -3.64 -2.14
C VAL A 40 -1.48 -3.20 -2.86
N VAL A 41 -0.47 -2.79 -2.11
CA VAL A 41 0.84 -2.42 -2.65
C VAL A 41 1.72 -3.66 -2.67
N PHE A 42 2.23 -4.00 -3.85
CA PHE A 42 2.98 -5.23 -4.10
C PHE A 42 4.25 -4.97 -4.91
N ASP A 43 5.36 -5.61 -4.53
CA ASP A 43 6.63 -5.59 -5.26
C ASP A 43 7.37 -6.92 -5.10
N MET A 44 7.45 -7.69 -6.19
CA MET A 44 8.13 -9.00 -6.23
C MET A 44 9.61 -8.93 -5.83
N ALA A 45 10.26 -7.77 -6.00
CA ALA A 45 11.67 -7.59 -5.64
C ALA A 45 11.85 -7.25 -4.16
N ARG A 46 10.76 -7.10 -3.39
CA ARG A 46 10.79 -6.68 -1.98
C ARG A 46 9.85 -7.51 -1.09
N PRO A 47 10.17 -8.80 -0.85
CA PRO A 47 9.40 -9.62 0.07
C PRO A 47 9.30 -8.99 1.46
N GLY A 48 8.09 -8.96 2.03
CA GLY A 48 7.81 -8.44 3.36
C GLY A 48 7.53 -6.93 3.42
N TRP A 49 7.61 -6.22 2.29
CA TRP A 49 7.23 -4.80 2.23
C TRP A 49 5.72 -4.60 2.10
N GLU A 50 5.02 -5.57 1.51
CA GLU A 50 3.63 -5.51 1.10
C GLU A 50 2.69 -5.20 2.26
N ALA A 51 2.90 -5.86 3.40
CA ALA A 51 2.09 -5.64 4.59
C ALA A 51 2.22 -4.22 5.13
N HIS A 52 3.44 -3.70 5.20
CA HIS A 52 3.70 -2.33 5.65
C HIS A 52 3.14 -1.30 4.67
N ALA A 53 3.44 -1.45 3.38
CA ALA A 53 3.02 -0.51 2.35
C ALA A 53 1.50 -0.47 2.19
N THR A 54 0.84 -1.63 2.19
CA THR A 54 -0.63 -1.72 2.13
C THR A 54 -1.27 -1.11 3.36
N ARG A 55 -0.69 -1.28 4.56
CA ARG A 55 -1.19 -0.61 5.77
C ARG A 55 -1.05 0.92 5.69
N ALA A 56 0.06 1.41 5.18
CA ALA A 56 0.31 2.85 5.06
C ALA A 56 -0.57 3.51 3.97
N ALA A 57 -0.93 2.76 2.94
CA ALA A 57 -1.67 3.25 1.77
C ALA A 57 -3.18 3.40 1.97
N ASN A 58 -3.76 2.75 2.98
CA ASN A 58 -5.21 2.54 3.06
C ASN A 58 -5.83 3.00 4.39
N PRO A 59 -7.12 3.40 4.37
CA PRO A 59 -7.93 3.47 5.59
C PRO A 59 -7.93 2.11 6.32
N PRO A 60 -7.72 2.06 7.65
CA PRO A 60 -7.60 0.80 8.39
C PRO A 60 -8.79 -0.16 8.22
N ALA A 61 -10.01 0.39 8.17
CA ALA A 61 -11.23 -0.40 8.02
C ALA A 61 -11.29 -1.18 6.68
N LEU A 62 -10.61 -0.71 5.63
CA LEU A 62 -10.64 -1.36 4.31
C LEU A 62 -9.66 -2.53 4.19
N ILE A 63 -8.72 -2.67 5.13
CA ILE A 63 -7.66 -3.68 5.07
C ILE A 63 -7.73 -4.69 6.21
N GLU A 64 -8.84 -4.75 6.96
CA GLU A 64 -9.01 -5.68 8.07
C GLU A 64 -8.91 -7.12 7.59
N ASP A 65 -9.66 -7.48 6.54
CA ASP A 65 -9.64 -8.83 5.96
C ASP A 65 -8.27 -9.20 5.39
N PHE A 66 -7.62 -8.27 4.68
CA PHE A 66 -6.27 -8.47 4.17
C PHE A 66 -5.27 -8.70 5.31
N THR A 67 -5.39 -7.92 6.39
CA THR A 67 -4.52 -8.08 7.56
C THR A 67 -4.80 -9.38 8.30
N ALA A 68 -6.05 -9.82 8.40
CA ALA A 68 -6.41 -11.11 8.98
C ALA A 68 -5.84 -12.27 8.16
N TRP A 69 -5.91 -12.18 6.83
CA TRP A 69 -5.32 -13.15 5.92
C TRP A 69 -3.79 -13.23 6.08
N LEU A 70 -3.09 -12.09 6.08
CA LEU A 70 -1.64 -12.07 6.27
C LEU A 70 -1.21 -12.70 7.62
N ARG A 71 -1.96 -12.45 8.71
CA ARG A 71 -1.69 -13.10 10.01
C ARG A 71 -1.89 -14.61 9.93
N ALA A 72 -2.96 -15.07 9.28
CA ALA A 72 -3.22 -16.51 9.11
C ALA A 72 -2.14 -17.19 8.25
N ALA A 73 -1.55 -16.46 7.30
CA ALA A 73 -0.43 -16.92 6.48
C ALA A 73 0.94 -16.88 7.20
N GLY A 74 1.03 -16.25 8.37
CA GLY A 74 2.30 -16.08 9.10
C GLY A 74 3.23 -15.04 8.49
N GLU A 75 2.69 -14.10 7.71
CA GLU A 75 3.47 -13.03 7.07
C GLU A 75 3.65 -11.80 7.98
N ILE A 76 2.84 -11.69 9.04
CA ILE A 76 2.88 -10.64 10.09
C ILE A 76 2.39 -11.16 11.44
#